data_AF-A0A1I1KIT8-F1
#
_entry.id   AF-A0A1I1KIT8-F1
#
_cell.length_a   1.000
_cell.length_b   1.000
_cell.length_c   1.000
_cell.angle_alpha   90.00
_cell.angle_beta   90.00
_cell.angle_gamma   90.00
#
_symmetry.space_group_name_H-M   'P 1'
#
loop_
_entity.id
_entity.type
_entity.pdbx_description
1 polymer ?
#
loop_
_entity_poly.entity_id
_entity_poly.type
_entity_poly.pdbx_seq_one_letter_code
_entity_poly.pdbx_strand_id
1 'polypeptide(L)'
;MSLLQFTHGNFDVKQNAKAITLTLNHTDISPALIKSAILEDKNTRYDNTASFYAACCFKNQKVKSNTDKINILSQIASISFLVTNTILSGHSSQKFLSINQSDNKPSFWNKLNNARWDLELKIWNCSMLDECYSTEKNGTITPIKQCP
;
A
#
# COMPACT_ATOMS: atom_id res chain seq x y z
N MET A 1 -20.76 -7.06 -5.97
CA MET A 1 -20.15 -5.79 -5.51
C MET A 1 -18.87 -6.16 -4.80
N SER A 2 -17.71 -5.76 -5.34
CA SER A 2 -16.41 -6.12 -4.75
C SER A 2 -15.99 -5.10 -3.69
N LEU A 3 -16.01 -5.48 -2.42
CA LEU A 3 -15.61 -4.71 -1.26
C LEU A 3 -14.17 -5.04 -0.90
N LEU A 4 -13.31 -4.13 -1.34
CA LEU A 4 -11.90 -4.08 -0.99
C LEU A 4 -11.69 -3.03 0.09
N GLN A 5 -11.00 -3.40 1.16
CA GLN A 5 -10.72 -2.52 2.29
C GLN A 5 -9.23 -2.40 2.51
N PHE A 6 -8.74 -1.17 2.51
CA PHE A 6 -7.38 -0.84 2.88
C PHE A 6 -7.29 -0.69 4.40
N THR A 7 -6.32 -1.36 5.02
CA THR A 7 -6.03 -1.19 6.44
C THR A 7 -4.53 -1.07 6.68
N HIS A 8 -4.17 -0.39 7.77
CA HIS A 8 -2.80 -0.25 8.20
C HIS A 8 -2.62 -0.64 9.68
N GLY A 9 -1.43 -1.10 10.05
CA GLY A 9 -1.07 -1.45 11.43
C GLY A 9 0.35 -1.01 11.77
N ASN A 10 0.72 -1.11 13.06
CA ASN A 10 2.08 -0.90 13.54
C ASN A 10 2.61 -2.07 14.38
N PHE A 11 1.90 -3.21 14.36
CA PHE A 11 2.29 -4.44 15.02
C PHE A 11 1.95 -5.63 14.12
N ASP A 12 2.92 -6.50 13.89
CA ASP A 12 2.72 -7.76 13.18
C ASP A 12 2.57 -8.90 14.20
N VAL A 13 1.34 -9.39 14.36
CA VAL A 13 1.01 -10.46 15.30
C VAL A 13 1.76 -11.75 14.98
N LYS A 14 1.99 -12.07 13.70
CA LYS A 14 2.67 -13.31 13.30
C LYS A 14 4.14 -13.31 13.70
N GLN A 15 4.79 -12.15 13.60
CA GLN A 15 6.20 -11.97 13.94
C GLN A 15 6.40 -11.51 15.40
N ASN A 16 5.30 -11.22 16.11
CA ASN A 16 5.31 -10.63 17.44
C ASN A 16 6.23 -9.40 17.55
N ALA A 17 6.18 -8.54 16.54
CA ALA A 17 7.13 -7.43 16.38
C ALA A 17 6.43 -6.14 15.96
N LYS A 18 7.02 -5.00 16.34
CA LYS A 18 6.60 -3.68 15.85
C LYS A 18 6.95 -3.55 14.38
N ALA A 19 5.92 -3.53 13.54
CA ALA A 19 6.07 -3.46 12.10
C ALA A 19 4.91 -2.65 11.51
N ILE A 20 5.24 -1.70 10.64
CA ILE A 20 4.22 -0.97 9.89
C ILE A 20 3.75 -1.88 8.77
N THR A 21 2.46 -2.20 8.78
CA THR A 21 1.85 -3.10 7.81
C THR A 21 0.79 -2.36 7.03
N LEU A 22 0.74 -2.60 5.72
CA LEU A 22 -0.37 -2.17 4.86
C LEU A 22 -0.99 -3.42 4.26
N THR A 23 -2.32 -3.52 4.40
CA THR A 23 -3.07 -4.73 4.08
C THR A 23 -4.27 -4.36 3.23
N LEU A 24 -4.52 -5.18 2.21
CA LEU A 24 -5.75 -5.16 1.44
C LEU A 24 -6.61 -6.34 1.89
N ASN A 25 -7.83 -6.07 2.33
CA ASN A 25 -8.80 -7.09 2.73
C ASN A 25 -9.90 -7.19 1.68
N HIS A 26 -10.18 -8.40 1.25
CA HIS A 26 -11.29 -8.72 0.38
C HIS A 26 -12.34 -9.45 1.18
N THR A 27 -13.47 -8.78 1.39
CA THR A 27 -14.52 -9.29 2.27
C THR A 27 -15.58 -10.11 1.55
N ASP A 28 -15.57 -10.13 0.22
CA ASP A 28 -16.53 -10.92 -0.55
C ASP A 28 -16.06 -12.34 -0.81
N ILE A 29 -16.99 -13.18 -1.24
CA ILE A 29 -16.78 -14.60 -1.53
C ILE A 29 -16.08 -14.82 -2.88
N SER A 30 -16.40 -13.99 -3.88
CA SER A 30 -15.87 -14.13 -5.23
C SER A 30 -14.44 -13.59 -5.32
N PRO A 31 -13.54 -14.19 -6.12
CA PRO A 31 -12.24 -13.57 -6.41
C PRO A 31 -12.38 -12.23 -7.14
N ALA A 32 -11.39 -11.35 -6.95
CA ALA A 32 -11.27 -10.07 -7.65
C ALA A 32 -9.93 -10.00 -8.37
N LEU A 33 -9.95 -9.56 -9.63
CA LEU A 33 -8.74 -9.24 -10.37
C LEU A 33 -8.41 -7.76 -10.13
N ILE A 34 -7.38 -7.49 -9.35
CA ILE A 34 -6.88 -6.14 -9.14
C ILE A 34 -6.12 -5.73 -10.41
N LYS A 35 -6.63 -4.72 -11.12
CA LYS A 35 -6.01 -4.20 -12.33
C LYS A 35 -4.92 -3.19 -12.00
N SER A 36 -5.20 -2.29 -11.06
CA SER A 36 -4.21 -1.33 -10.57
C SER A 36 -4.57 -0.85 -9.16
N ALA A 37 -3.56 -0.39 -8.43
CA ALA A 37 -3.73 0.23 -7.12
C ALA A 37 -2.75 1.39 -6.97
N ILE A 38 -3.22 2.47 -6.35
CA ILE A 38 -2.49 3.73 -6.25
C ILE A 38 -2.59 4.26 -4.85
N LEU A 39 -1.43 4.65 -4.32
CA LEU A 39 -1.32 5.22 -2.98
C LEU A 39 -1.44 6.74 -3.06
N GLU A 40 -2.24 7.31 -2.18
CA GLU A 40 -2.48 8.75 -2.09
C GLU A 40 -2.25 9.24 -0.65
N ASP A 41 -1.70 10.45 -0.50
CA ASP A 41 -1.58 11.19 0.78
C ASP A 41 -1.91 12.66 0.51
N LYS A 42 -2.91 13.22 1.20
CA LYS A 42 -3.26 14.66 1.12
C LYS A 42 -3.30 15.20 -0.33
N ASN A 43 -4.02 14.51 -1.22
CA ASN A 43 -4.15 14.81 -2.66
C ASN A 43 -2.86 14.66 -3.50
N THR A 44 -1.79 14.09 -2.94
CA THR A 44 -0.59 13.71 -3.69
C THR A 44 -0.67 12.24 -4.05
N ARG A 45 -0.69 11.96 -5.35
CA ARG A 45 -0.64 10.60 -5.89
C ARG A 45 0.81 10.13 -5.97
N TYR A 46 1.04 8.90 -5.50
CA TYR A 46 2.33 8.23 -5.60
C TYR A 46 2.18 6.98 -6.47
N ASP A 47 2.88 6.97 -7.61
CA ASP A 47 2.89 5.82 -8.51
C ASP A 47 3.69 4.64 -7.91
N ASN A 48 4.48 4.93 -6.88
CA ASN A 48 5.22 3.93 -6.14
C ASN A 48 5.55 4.36 -4.72
N THR A 49 5.88 3.40 -3.88
CA THR A 49 6.21 3.68 -2.48
C THR A 49 7.59 4.30 -2.30
N ALA A 50 8.45 4.24 -3.32
CA ALA A 50 9.65 5.07 -3.40
C ALA A 50 9.30 6.55 -3.25
N SER A 51 8.39 7.01 -4.09
CA SER A 51 7.97 8.39 -4.17
C SER A 51 7.26 8.83 -2.89
N PHE A 52 6.44 7.94 -2.31
CA PHE A 52 5.85 8.18 -0.99
C PHE A 52 6.91 8.31 0.12
N TYR A 53 7.85 7.36 0.24
CA TYR A 53 8.88 7.43 1.28
C TYR A 53 9.80 8.64 1.10
N ALA A 54 10.12 9.00 -0.15
CA ALA A 54 10.89 10.19 -0.47
C ALA A 54 10.18 11.46 0.04
N ALA A 55 8.88 11.59 -0.24
CA ALA A 55 8.06 12.74 0.16
C ALA A 55 7.82 12.80 1.67
N CYS A 56 7.49 11.66 2.28
CA CYS A 56 7.12 11.56 3.69
C CYS A 56 8.34 11.56 4.64
N CYS A 57 9.31 10.70 4.37
CA CYS A 57 10.32 10.34 5.37
C CYS A 57 11.67 11.00 5.13
N PHE A 58 12.02 11.26 3.86
CA PHE A 58 13.37 11.67 3.45
C PHE A 58 13.51 13.17 3.10
N LYS A 59 12.42 13.93 2.98
CA LYS A 59 12.42 15.35 2.53
C LYS A 59 13.42 16.29 3.22
N ASN A 60 13.82 15.99 4.46
CA ASN A 60 14.77 16.79 5.26
C ASN A 60 16.08 16.05 5.62
N GLN A 61 16.33 14.85 5.08
CA GLN A 61 17.61 14.18 5.29
C GLN A 61 18.62 14.76 4.29
N LYS A 62 19.61 15.50 4.79
CA LYS A 62 20.81 15.80 4.01
C LYS A 62 21.46 14.46 3.67
N VAL A 63 21.20 13.97 2.47
CA VAL A 63 21.84 12.75 1.94
C VAL A 63 23.32 13.07 1.79
N LYS A 64 24.11 12.71 2.81
CA LYS A 64 25.53 13.07 2.89
C LYS A 64 26.43 12.11 2.08
N SER A 65 25.94 10.95 1.63
CA SER A 65 26.72 10.05 0.77
C SER A 65 25.86 9.25 -0.23
N ASN A 66 26.51 8.75 -1.29
CA ASN A 66 25.91 7.84 -2.28
C ASN A 66 25.52 6.47 -1.70
N THR A 67 26.15 6.02 -0.61
CA THR A 67 25.84 4.74 0.05
C THR A 67 24.50 4.78 0.81
N ASP A 68 24.13 5.92 1.41
CA ASP A 68 22.82 6.10 2.03
C ASP A 68 21.68 6.01 0.99
N LYS A 69 21.91 6.49 -0.25
CA LYS A 69 20.91 6.38 -1.34
C LYS A 69 20.63 4.93 -1.73
N ILE A 70 21.65 4.08 -1.79
CA ILE A 70 21.53 2.69 -2.28
C ILE A 70 20.73 1.83 -1.31
N ASN A 71 20.94 1.98 0.01
CA ASN A 71 20.16 1.26 1.04
C ASN A 71 18.72 1.77 1.15
N ILE A 72 18.51 3.07 0.95
CA ILE A 72 17.16 3.65 0.91
C ILE A 72 16.41 3.14 -0.33
N LEU A 73 17.05 3.11 -1.50
CA LEU A 73 16.47 2.62 -2.77
C LEU A 73 16.16 1.11 -2.76
N SER A 74 16.97 0.28 -2.11
CA SER A 74 16.71 -1.17 -2.01
C SER A 74 15.52 -1.50 -1.09
N GLN A 75 15.30 -0.73 -0.02
CA GLN A 75 14.13 -0.85 0.87
C GLN A 75 12.84 -0.28 0.24
N ILE A 76 12.99 0.56 -0.77
CA ILE A 76 11.95 1.34 -1.42
C ILE A 76 11.22 0.59 -2.54
N ALA A 77 11.86 -0.44 -3.12
CA ALA A 77 11.57 -0.88 -4.48
C ALA A 77 10.25 -1.68 -4.72
N SER A 78 9.46 -2.03 -3.70
CA SER A 78 8.55 -3.19 -3.88
C SER A 78 7.14 -3.05 -3.30
N ILE A 79 6.31 -2.11 -3.78
CA ILE A 79 4.85 -2.13 -3.49
C ILE A 79 3.97 -1.94 -4.73
N SER A 80 4.30 -1.04 -5.66
CA SER A 80 3.51 -0.83 -6.90
C SER A 80 3.28 -2.13 -7.68
N PHE A 81 4.22 -3.06 -7.55
CA PHE A 81 4.22 -4.34 -8.24
C PHE A 81 3.37 -5.42 -7.54
N LEU A 82 3.08 -5.28 -6.23
CA LEU A 82 2.49 -6.38 -5.45
C LEU A 82 0.97 -6.50 -5.60
N VAL A 83 0.30 -5.43 -6.04
CA VAL A 83 -1.17 -5.40 -6.14
C VAL A 83 -1.67 -5.28 -7.58
N THR A 84 -0.82 -4.96 -8.55
CA THR A 84 -1.21 -4.75 -9.96
C THR A 84 -1.28 -6.09 -10.69
N ASN A 85 -2.38 -6.36 -11.41
CA ASN A 85 -2.67 -7.63 -12.10
C ASN A 85 -2.65 -8.87 -11.19
N THR A 86 -3.00 -8.70 -9.91
CA THR A 86 -3.05 -9.78 -8.92
C THR A 86 -4.49 -10.25 -8.73
N ILE A 87 -4.68 -11.58 -8.63
CA ILE A 87 -5.96 -12.16 -8.20
C ILE A 87 -5.99 -12.21 -6.68
N LEU A 88 -6.98 -11.56 -6.09
CA LEU A 88 -7.24 -11.63 -4.66
C LEU A 88 -8.43 -12.56 -4.41
N SER A 89 -8.18 -13.67 -3.73
CA SER A 89 -9.22 -14.63 -3.35
C SER A 89 -10.31 -13.98 -2.50
N GLY A 90 -11.51 -14.53 -2.54
CA GLY A 90 -12.57 -14.11 -1.62
C GLY A 90 -12.20 -14.38 -0.16
N HIS A 91 -12.70 -13.56 0.76
CA HIS A 91 -12.45 -13.63 2.20
C HIS A 91 -10.97 -13.72 2.56
N SER A 92 -10.13 -12.96 1.86
CA SER A 92 -8.68 -13.00 2.05
C SER A 92 -8.10 -11.65 2.41
N SER A 93 -6.94 -11.67 3.07
CA SER A 93 -6.16 -10.49 3.40
C SER A 93 -4.77 -10.61 2.79
N GLN A 94 -4.39 -9.66 1.96
CA GLN A 94 -3.06 -9.59 1.37
C GLN A 94 -2.29 -8.41 1.99
N LYS A 95 -1.29 -8.75 2.78
CA LYS A 95 -0.29 -7.78 3.24
C LYS A 95 0.65 -7.50 2.08
N PHE A 96 0.64 -6.27 1.58
CA PHE A 96 1.52 -5.85 0.48
C PHE A 96 2.68 -4.98 0.95
N LEU A 97 2.67 -4.55 2.22
CA LEU A 97 3.84 -3.94 2.86
C LEU A 97 4.01 -4.43 4.29
N SER A 98 5.27 -4.67 4.67
CA SER A 98 5.70 -4.83 6.05
C SER A 98 7.06 -4.18 6.27
N ILE A 99 7.15 -3.23 7.20
CA ILE A 99 8.41 -2.57 7.58
C ILE A 99 8.63 -2.70 9.09
N ASN A 100 9.59 -3.56 9.46
CA ASN A 100 9.96 -3.81 10.85
C ASN A 100 10.68 -2.60 11.45
N GLN A 101 10.43 -2.34 12.74
CA GLN A 101 11.12 -1.28 13.46
C GLN A 101 12.61 -1.59 13.68
N SER A 102 12.95 -2.86 13.94
CA SER A 102 14.33 -3.31 14.23
C SER A 102 15.30 -3.07 13.08
N ASP A 103 14.80 -3.16 11.85
CA ASP A 103 15.63 -3.19 10.64
C ASP A 103 15.82 -1.78 10.05
N ASN A 104 15.29 -0.76 10.72
CA ASN A 104 15.15 0.59 10.19
C ASN A 104 15.61 1.66 11.18
N LYS A 105 16.07 2.80 10.66
CA LYS A 105 16.41 3.96 11.50
C LYS A 105 15.15 4.41 12.26
N PRO A 106 15.20 4.63 13.60
CA PRO A 106 14.04 5.03 14.38
C PRO A 106 13.34 6.29 13.85
N SER A 107 14.11 7.24 13.34
CA SER A 107 13.59 8.48 12.74
C SER A 107 12.80 8.25 11.45
N PHE A 108 13.20 7.28 10.62
CA PHE A 108 12.45 6.88 9.42
C PHE A 108 11.16 6.17 9.83
N TRP A 109 11.27 5.17 10.70
CA TRP A 109 10.12 4.36 11.12
C TRP A 109 9.05 5.21 11.80
N ASN A 110 9.42 6.13 12.69
CA ASN A 110 8.46 7.01 13.36
C ASN A 110 7.73 7.93 12.38
N LYS A 111 8.42 8.47 11.36
CA LYS A 111 7.77 9.31 10.34
C LYS A 111 6.77 8.50 9.52
N LEU A 112 7.17 7.30 9.07
CA LEU A 112 6.29 6.41 8.34
C LEU A 112 5.08 6.00 9.19
N ASN A 113 5.30 5.70 10.48
CA ASN A 113 4.24 5.35 11.42
C ASN A 113 3.25 6.51 11.58
N ASN A 114 3.70 7.77 11.57
CA ASN A 114 2.79 8.90 11.64
C ASN A 114 2.03 9.12 10.33
N ALA A 115 2.72 9.06 9.18
CA ALA A 115 2.11 9.33 7.89
C ALA A 115 1.12 8.27 7.42
N ARG A 116 1.21 7.02 7.90
CA ARG A 116 0.26 5.95 7.50
C ARG A 116 -1.21 6.29 7.79
N TRP A 117 -1.48 7.18 8.75
CA TRP A 117 -2.85 7.63 9.06
C TRP A 117 -3.48 8.49 7.96
N ASP A 118 -2.63 9.15 7.16
CA ASP A 118 -3.06 10.02 6.06
C ASP A 118 -3.09 9.27 4.71
N LEU A 119 -2.75 7.97 4.70
CA LEU A 119 -2.69 7.17 3.50
C LEU A 119 -4.09 6.71 3.07
N GLU A 120 -4.37 6.90 1.79
CA GLU A 120 -5.52 6.33 1.11
C GLU A 120 -5.03 5.43 -0.03
N LEU A 121 -5.79 4.36 -0.32
CA LEU A 121 -5.52 3.46 -1.43
C LEU A 121 -6.70 3.51 -2.38
N LYS A 122 -6.44 3.88 -3.63
CA LYS A 122 -7.40 3.80 -4.72
C LYS A 122 -7.13 2.57 -5.55
N ILE A 123 -8.15 1.74 -5.74
CA ILE A 123 -8.02 0.43 -6.35
C ILE A 123 -8.99 0.31 -7.51
N TRP A 124 -8.51 -0.22 -8.62
CA TRP A 124 -9.33 -0.62 -9.74
C TRP A 124 -9.31 -2.14 -9.86
N ASN A 125 -10.48 -2.75 -9.87
CA ASN A 125 -10.60 -4.19 -9.95
C ASN A 125 -11.79 -4.61 -10.81
N CYS A 126 -11.71 -5.80 -11.37
CA CYS A 126 -12.85 -6.42 -12.06
C CYS A 126 -13.18 -7.76 -11.39
N SER A 127 -14.47 -8.09 -11.39
CA SER A 127 -14.94 -9.43 -11.06
C SER A 127 -14.58 -10.40 -12.19
N MET A 128 -14.81 -11.70 -11.94
CA MET A 128 -14.67 -12.74 -12.98
C MET A 128 -15.78 -12.68 -14.06
N LEU A 129 -16.80 -11.84 -13.87
CA LEU A 129 -17.91 -11.62 -14.80
C LEU A 129 -17.74 -10.32 -15.60
N ASP A 130 -16.52 -9.80 -15.68
CA ASP A 130 -16.13 -8.56 -16.38
C ASP A 130 -16.81 -7.27 -15.86
N GLU A 131 -17.40 -7.31 -14.67
CA GLU A 131 -17.88 -6.11 -13.98
C GLU A 131 -16.73 -5.42 -13.26
N CYS A 132 -16.42 -4.18 -13.63
CA CYS A 132 -15.32 -3.43 -13.05
C CYS A 132 -15.80 -2.37 -12.05
N TYR A 133 -14.96 -2.14 -11.04
CA TYR A 133 -15.21 -1.19 -9.96
C TYR A 133 -13.94 -0.40 -9.67
N SER A 134 -14.10 0.85 -9.27
CA SER A 134 -13.09 1.59 -8.54
C SER A 134 -13.49 1.67 -7.08
N THR A 135 -12.59 1.27 -6.20
CA THR A 135 -12.72 1.45 -4.76
C THR A 135 -11.83 2.59 -4.31
N GLU A 136 -12.43 3.58 -3.68
CA GLU A 136 -11.74 4.71 -3.06
C GLU A 136 -11.95 4.66 -1.55
N LYS A 137 -10.95 5.12 -0.80
CA LYS A 137 -11.00 5.21 0.67
C LYS A 137 -11.36 3.85 1.29
N ASN A 138 -11.82 3.83 2.54
CA ASN A 138 -12.21 2.59 3.23
C ASN A 138 -13.56 2.03 2.72
N GLY A 139 -13.66 1.70 1.43
CA GLY A 139 -14.78 0.92 0.86
C GLY A 139 -15.85 1.72 0.10
N THR A 140 -15.54 2.90 -0.43
CA THR A 140 -16.45 3.57 -1.37
C THR A 140 -16.30 2.95 -2.75
N ILE A 141 -17.32 2.22 -3.20
CA ILE A 141 -17.28 1.43 -4.44
C ILE A 141 -18.07 2.18 -5.53
N THR A 142 -17.44 2.39 -6.68
CA THR A 142 -18.07 2.99 -7.85
C THR A 142 -17.95 2.03 -9.04
N PRO A 143 -19.07 1.62 -9.67
CA PRO A 143 -19.04 0.86 -10.91
C PRO A 143 -18.41 1.67 -12.04
N ILE A 144 -17.55 1.04 -12.84
CA ILE A 144 -16.90 1.67 -13.99
C ILE A 144 -16.98 0.73 -15.20
N LYS A 145 -16.95 1.31 -16.41
CA LYS A 145 -17.00 0.51 -17.65
C LYS A 145 -15.76 -0.35 -17.84
N GLN A 146 -14.59 0.17 -17.47
CA GLN A 146 -13.31 -0.50 -17.64
C GLN A 146 -12.29 0.08 -16.68
N CYS A 147 -11.41 -0.77 -16.14
CA CYS A 147 -10.25 -0.30 -15.39
C CYS A 147 -9.20 0.33 -16.33
N PRO A 148 -8.55 1.42 -15.92
CA PRO A 148 -7.42 2.01 -16.65
C PRO A 148 -6.20 1.08 -16.65
#